data_AF-A0A7W0FBF2-F1
#
_entry.id   AF-A0A7W0FBF2-F1
#
_cell.length_a   1.000
_cell.length_b   1.000
_cell.length_c   1.000
_cell.angle_alpha   90.00
_cell.angle_beta   90.00
_cell.angle_gamma   90.00
#
_symmetry.space_group_name_H-M   'P 1'
#
loop_
_entity.id
_entity.type
_entity.pdbx_description
1 polymer ?
#
loop_
_entity_poly.entity_id
_entity_poly.type
_entity_poly.pdbx_seq_one_letter_code
_entity_poly.pdbx_strand_id
1 'polypeptide(L)'
;MRRFFFLFVFAVFLIFPRALSADGFTQAGISFARGDFMGAEILLSEYLQKNPDNEKAKTLYQRIAVKLSKDALDEGDDEDARKYAEKAYELNPKDETAAALYNATKKLKKEKVEPQEIKKQKIDMEKPVFKSFPASKPETVTKVEYQTRTEYKTLTEYKTKEIIRQVAEVPEWIWLSIALNAALIFGVYLVYHHKKETGKEVYGNYIRAKMMLANALKYDPEVVKKQLGPARAAELFKLLSPANMPEDISIKLVESNRAFTDINPVPRLTADVIELAEVFLENPKEVAEFIKPFLYHKDNRVRGNAVKIMFKHDSKLALKVLKEMASSDDRWQKISAVWVCEQVASHDTLNLLAMLGASSDAGVALACAAALKKLKKEGK
;
A
#
# COMPACT_ATOMS: atom_id res chain seq x y z
N MET A 1 4.10 36.99 -44.53
CA MET A 1 3.72 37.57 -43.22
C MET A 1 3.44 36.57 -42.08
N ARG A 2 3.22 35.26 -42.32
CA ARG A 2 2.99 34.27 -41.23
C ARG A 2 4.25 33.66 -40.57
N ARG A 3 5.43 33.80 -41.18
CA ARG A 3 6.70 33.26 -40.63
C ARG A 3 7.40 34.19 -39.63
N PHE A 4 7.06 35.49 -39.60
CA PHE A 4 7.62 36.44 -38.63
C PHE A 4 6.92 36.40 -37.27
N PHE A 5 5.68 35.92 -37.19
CA PHE A 5 4.94 35.83 -35.92
C PHE A 5 5.45 34.68 -35.02
N PHE A 6 5.99 33.60 -35.61
CA PHE A 6 6.52 32.46 -34.84
C PHE A 6 7.88 32.76 -34.20
N LEU A 7 8.71 33.61 -34.81
CA LEU A 7 10.01 34.00 -34.24
C LEU A 7 9.86 34.97 -33.05
N PHE A 8 8.80 35.78 -33.02
CA PHE A 8 8.57 36.73 -31.92
C PHE A 8 8.02 36.04 -30.66
N VAL A 9 7.19 35.00 -30.80
CA VAL A 9 6.70 34.21 -29.66
C VAL A 9 7.82 33.38 -29.02
N PHE A 10 8.81 32.93 -29.80
CA PHE A 10 9.97 32.19 -29.27
C PHE A 10 10.97 33.11 -28.55
N ALA A 11 11.13 34.35 -29.01
CA ALA A 11 12.02 35.33 -28.36
C ALA A 11 11.49 35.81 -26.99
N VAL A 12 10.17 35.89 -26.81
CA VAL A 12 9.57 36.27 -25.51
C VAL A 12 9.73 35.16 -24.46
N PHE A 13 9.88 33.89 -24.87
CA PHE A 13 10.16 32.79 -23.93
C PHE A 13 11.63 32.72 -23.48
N LEU A 14 12.56 33.38 -24.19
CA LEU A 14 13.99 33.44 -23.80
C LEU A 14 14.35 34.66 -22.93
N ILE A 15 13.38 35.55 -22.67
CA ILE A 15 13.48 36.67 -21.73
C ILE A 15 12.58 36.42 -20.50
N PHE A 16 12.24 35.15 -20.21
CA PHE A 16 11.86 34.83 -18.83
C PHE A 16 13.12 34.93 -17.98
N PRO A 17 13.08 35.70 -16.88
CA PRO A 17 14.26 35.97 -16.08
C PRO A 17 14.87 34.63 -15.71
N ARG A 18 16.22 34.54 -15.73
CA ARG A 18 16.96 33.54 -14.94
C ARG A 18 16.17 33.38 -13.66
N ALA A 19 15.48 32.23 -13.50
CA ALA A 19 14.69 31.98 -12.32
C ALA A 19 15.58 32.40 -11.17
N LEU A 20 15.18 33.45 -10.42
CA LEU A 20 15.89 33.87 -9.22
C LEU A 20 16.17 32.57 -8.52
N SER A 21 17.44 32.17 -8.44
CA SER A 21 17.80 30.85 -7.96
C SER A 21 17.31 30.85 -6.53
N ALA A 22 16.13 30.28 -6.32
CA ALA A 22 15.49 30.26 -5.03
C ALA A 22 16.54 29.69 -4.09
N ASP A 23 16.83 30.40 -3.00
CA ASP A 23 17.85 29.93 -2.07
C ASP A 23 17.51 28.47 -1.65
N GLY A 24 18.53 27.71 -1.25
CA GLY A 24 18.33 26.29 -0.94
C GLY A 24 17.20 26.05 0.07
N PHE A 25 17.00 27.00 1.00
CA PHE A 25 15.89 27.00 1.94
C PHE A 25 14.51 27.11 1.26
N THR A 26 14.33 28.04 0.32
CA THR A 26 13.08 28.21 -0.43
C THR A 26 12.78 26.97 -1.28
N GLN A 27 13.78 26.38 -1.94
CA GLN A 27 13.60 25.15 -2.72
C GLN A 27 13.20 23.97 -1.84
N ALA A 28 13.80 23.84 -0.65
CA ALA A 28 13.41 22.83 0.31
C ALA A 28 11.98 23.04 0.82
N GLY A 29 11.56 24.30 1.06
CA GLY A 29 10.19 24.63 1.42
C GLY A 29 9.16 24.25 0.35
N ILE A 30 9.49 24.45 -0.92
CA ILE A 30 8.66 24.03 -2.06
C ILE A 30 8.56 22.49 -2.12
N SER A 31 9.68 21.79 -1.94
CA SER A 31 9.71 20.31 -1.95
C SER A 31 8.89 19.74 -0.79
N PHE A 32 9.03 20.31 0.41
CA PHE A 32 8.22 19.98 1.58
C PHE A 32 6.71 20.18 1.31
N ALA A 33 6.32 21.30 0.71
CA ALA A 33 4.92 21.58 0.38
C ALA A 33 4.35 20.61 -0.66
N ARG A 34 5.19 20.01 -1.50
CA ARG A 34 4.81 18.97 -2.47
C ARG A 34 4.79 17.56 -1.88
N GLY A 35 5.22 17.39 -0.63
CA GLY A 35 5.35 16.08 0.01
C GLY A 35 6.62 15.32 -0.35
N ASP A 36 7.56 15.94 -1.07
CA ASP A 36 8.89 15.38 -1.33
C ASP A 36 9.81 15.66 -0.13
N PHE A 37 9.63 14.86 0.93
CA PHE A 37 10.38 15.03 2.18
C PHE A 37 11.85 14.67 2.04
N MET A 38 12.21 13.71 1.17
CA MET A 38 13.59 13.31 0.94
C MET A 38 14.37 14.39 0.18
N GLY A 39 13.79 14.92 -0.90
CA GLY A 39 14.38 16.05 -1.61
C GLY A 39 14.51 17.29 -0.73
N ALA A 40 13.50 17.55 0.12
CA ALA A 40 13.56 18.64 1.09
C ALA A 40 14.68 18.45 2.15
N GLU A 41 14.92 17.21 2.61
CA GLU A 41 15.99 16.87 3.57
C GLU A 41 17.38 17.16 2.99
N ILE A 42 17.63 16.71 1.76
CA ILE A 42 18.91 16.92 1.07
C ILE A 42 19.18 18.42 0.92
N LEU A 43 18.22 19.17 0.37
CA LEU A 43 18.35 20.61 0.15
C LEU A 43 18.56 21.40 1.46
N LEU A 44 17.85 21.04 2.53
CA LEU A 44 18.02 21.69 3.83
C LEU A 44 19.34 21.33 4.50
N SER A 45 19.80 20.09 4.36
CA SER A 45 21.07 19.66 4.94
C SER A 45 22.24 20.46 4.33
N GLU A 46 22.26 20.63 3.01
CA GLU A 46 23.25 21.46 2.30
C GLU A 46 23.13 22.93 2.69
N TYR A 47 21.90 23.43 2.84
CA TYR A 47 21.67 24.82 3.24
C TYR A 47 22.17 25.09 4.67
N LEU A 48 21.90 24.20 5.61
CA LEU A 48 22.32 24.30 7.02
C LEU A 48 23.83 24.14 7.20
N GLN A 49 24.52 23.37 6.35
CA GLN A 49 25.98 23.33 6.34
C GLN A 49 26.59 24.72 6.06
N LYS A 50 25.95 25.51 5.20
CA LYS A 50 26.39 26.88 4.86
C LYS A 50 25.87 27.93 5.83
N ASN A 51 24.73 27.67 6.49
CA ASN A 51 24.02 28.61 7.34
C ASN A 51 23.60 27.95 8.67
N PRO A 52 24.56 27.56 9.53
CA PRO A 52 24.27 26.76 10.72
C PRO A 52 23.44 27.48 11.77
N ASP A 53 23.35 28.81 11.73
CA ASP A 53 22.60 29.61 12.72
C ASP A 53 21.17 29.95 12.28
N ASN A 54 20.72 29.45 11.12
CA ASN A 54 19.37 29.74 10.64
C ASN A 54 18.31 28.88 11.37
N GLU A 55 17.71 29.45 12.42
CA GLU A 55 16.70 28.80 13.26
C GLU A 55 15.43 28.35 12.50
N LYS A 56 15.03 29.08 11.45
CA LYS A 56 13.88 28.69 10.60
C LYS A 56 14.21 27.42 9.81
N ALA A 57 15.42 27.33 9.26
CA ALA A 57 15.90 26.16 8.55
C ALA A 57 16.03 24.95 9.49
N LYS A 58 16.59 25.13 10.70
CA LYS A 58 16.64 24.07 11.72
C LYS A 58 15.24 23.54 12.08
N THR A 59 14.28 24.44 12.30
CA THR A 59 12.90 24.08 12.65
C THR A 59 12.24 23.28 11.52
N LEU A 60 12.41 23.68 10.27
CA LEU A 60 11.86 22.96 9.12
C LEU A 60 12.53 21.59 8.93
N TYR A 61 13.85 21.54 9.04
CA TYR A 61 14.63 20.30 8.93
C TYR A 61 14.28 19.32 10.06
N GLN A 62 14.06 19.79 11.28
CA GLN A 62 13.56 18.96 12.38
C GLN A 62 12.21 18.32 12.03
N ARG A 63 11.25 19.10 11.49
CA ARG A 63 9.93 18.57 11.09
C ARG A 63 10.04 17.52 9.99
N ILE A 64 10.93 17.73 9.02
CA ILE A 64 11.21 16.77 7.94
C ILE A 64 11.84 15.49 8.52
N ALA A 65 12.84 15.61 9.37
CA ALA A 65 13.48 14.46 10.01
C ALA A 65 12.50 13.65 10.88
N VAL A 66 11.61 14.31 11.64
CA VAL A 66 10.51 13.63 12.36
C VAL A 66 9.58 12.87 11.40
N LYS A 67 9.27 13.46 10.23
CA LYS A 67 8.40 12.83 9.23
C LYS A 67 9.08 11.62 8.58
N LEU A 68 10.31 11.77 8.10
CA LEU A 68 11.11 10.69 7.51
C LEU A 68 11.35 9.55 8.50
N SER A 69 11.61 9.86 9.78
CA SER A 69 11.73 8.85 10.82
C SER A 69 10.45 8.02 10.99
N LYS A 70 9.28 8.67 10.94
CA LYS A 70 7.98 7.97 11.00
C LYS A 70 7.72 7.14 9.75
N ASP A 71 8.05 7.67 8.57
CA ASP A 71 7.85 6.95 7.30
C ASP A 71 8.77 5.71 7.24
N ALA A 72 10.04 5.84 7.63
CA ALA A 72 10.96 4.71 7.76
C ALA A 72 10.48 3.69 8.81
N LEU A 73 9.94 4.15 9.94
CA LEU A 73 9.26 3.25 10.89
C LEU A 73 8.12 2.52 10.20
N ASP A 74 7.21 3.21 9.52
CA ASP A 74 6.06 2.58 8.84
C ASP A 74 6.51 1.54 7.80
N GLU A 75 7.65 1.76 7.14
CA GLU A 75 8.26 0.81 6.20
C GLU A 75 9.00 -0.37 6.89
N GLY A 76 9.24 -0.28 8.19
CA GLY A 76 10.00 -1.27 8.96
C GLY A 76 11.53 -1.11 8.87
N ASP A 77 12.01 0.02 8.33
CA ASP A 77 13.44 0.37 8.33
C ASP A 77 13.82 1.07 9.64
N ASP A 78 14.08 0.23 10.64
CA ASP A 78 14.48 0.65 11.98
C ASP A 78 15.80 1.45 12.02
N GLU A 79 16.69 1.24 11.04
CA GLU A 79 17.99 1.92 10.98
C GLU A 79 17.84 3.37 10.50
N ASP A 80 17.14 3.57 9.39
CA ASP A 80 16.84 4.91 8.88
C ASP A 80 15.89 5.67 9.82
N ALA A 81 14.91 4.98 10.40
CA ALA A 81 14.05 5.53 11.45
C ALA A 81 14.87 6.16 12.58
N ARG A 82 15.88 5.44 13.09
CA ARG A 82 16.77 5.93 14.16
C ARG A 82 17.62 7.09 13.69
N LYS A 83 18.25 6.98 12.51
CA LYS A 83 19.11 8.02 11.93
C LYS A 83 18.38 9.36 11.84
N TYR A 84 17.14 9.35 11.36
CA TYR A 84 16.33 10.57 11.28
C TYR A 84 15.79 11.03 12.64
N ALA A 85 15.47 10.11 13.56
CA ALA A 85 15.07 10.47 14.93
C ALA A 85 16.21 11.16 15.70
N GLU A 86 17.46 10.69 15.53
CA GLU A 86 18.66 11.29 16.13
C GLU A 86 18.89 12.71 15.60
N LYS A 87 18.89 12.89 14.26
CA LYS A 87 18.95 14.22 13.63
C LYS A 87 17.87 15.17 14.17
N ALA A 88 16.63 14.70 14.30
CA ALA A 88 15.53 15.51 14.82
C ALA A 88 15.72 15.91 16.30
N TYR A 89 16.28 15.00 17.11
CA TYR A 89 16.53 15.21 18.52
C TYR A 89 17.70 16.16 18.76
N GLU A 90 18.80 16.03 18.01
CA GLU A 90 19.98 16.89 18.11
C GLU A 90 19.64 18.37 17.86
N LEU A 91 18.74 18.65 16.90
CA LEU A 91 18.35 20.02 16.56
C LEU A 91 17.55 20.71 17.67
N ASN A 92 16.64 19.98 18.33
CA ASN A 92 15.85 20.52 19.41
C ASN A 92 15.40 19.40 20.37
N PRO A 93 16.21 19.11 21.40
CA PRO A 93 15.94 18.05 22.39
C PRO A 93 14.69 18.27 23.24
N LYS A 94 14.15 19.51 23.25
CA LYS A 94 12.96 19.87 24.03
C LYS A 94 11.65 19.50 23.32
N ASP A 95 11.69 19.19 22.02
CA ASP A 95 10.51 18.73 21.31
C ASP A 95 10.10 17.33 21.79
N GLU A 96 8.90 17.22 22.37
CA GLU A 96 8.40 15.96 22.91
C GLU A 96 8.33 14.85 21.85
N THR A 97 8.04 15.20 20.59
CA THR A 97 7.87 14.22 19.51
C THR A 97 9.21 13.65 19.09
N ALA A 98 10.21 14.50 18.86
CA ALA A 98 11.57 14.09 18.53
C ALA A 98 12.19 13.27 19.68
N ALA A 99 12.01 13.71 20.94
CA ALA A 99 12.49 12.97 22.10
C ALA A 99 11.83 11.58 22.24
N ALA A 100 10.53 11.48 22.01
CA ALA A 100 9.82 10.20 22.04
C ALA A 100 10.31 9.25 20.93
N LEU A 101 10.46 9.74 19.70
CA LEU A 101 10.97 8.96 18.57
C LEU A 101 12.41 8.48 18.79
N TYR A 102 13.29 9.36 19.26
CA TYR A 102 14.67 9.00 19.55
C TYR A 102 14.76 7.93 20.64
N ASN A 103 14.02 8.09 21.73
CA ASN A 103 14.01 7.11 22.81
C ASN A 103 13.42 5.76 22.39
N ALA A 104 12.40 5.76 21.52
CA ALA A 104 11.81 4.53 20.98
C ALA A 104 12.81 3.79 20.06
N THR A 105 13.41 4.51 19.11
CA THR A 105 14.36 3.92 18.15
C THR A 105 15.70 3.53 18.78
N LYS A 106 16.13 4.19 19.86
CA LYS A 106 17.36 3.85 20.60
C LYS A 106 17.30 2.47 21.28
N LYS A 107 16.12 2.05 21.75
CA LYS A 107 15.94 0.74 22.41
C LYS A 107 16.23 -0.43 21.47
N LEU A 108 16.05 -0.25 20.16
CA LEU A 108 16.27 -1.26 19.12
C LEU A 108 17.69 -1.81 19.08
N LYS A 109 18.72 -1.00 19.39
CA LYS A 109 20.13 -1.43 19.32
C LYS A 109 20.48 -2.50 20.37
N LYS A 110 19.70 -2.61 21.46
CA LYS A 110 19.99 -3.54 22.56
C LYS A 110 19.42 -4.95 22.33
N GLU A 111 18.43 -5.09 21.47
CA GLU A 111 17.79 -6.37 21.16
C GLU A 111 17.93 -6.67 19.67
N LYS A 112 19.17 -6.78 19.20
CA LYS A 112 19.40 -7.56 17.96
C LYS A 112 19.09 -9.01 18.33
N VAL A 113 17.83 -9.40 18.21
CA VAL A 113 17.43 -10.81 18.27
C VAL A 113 18.25 -11.49 17.18
N GLU A 114 19.22 -12.33 17.57
CA GLU A 114 19.93 -13.15 16.60
C GLU A 114 18.87 -13.86 15.77
N PRO A 115 18.90 -13.73 14.43
CA PRO A 115 17.92 -14.39 13.59
C PRO A 115 17.91 -15.85 13.98
N GLN A 116 16.83 -16.30 14.63
CA GLN A 116 16.66 -17.70 14.94
C GLN A 116 16.79 -18.41 13.61
N GLU A 117 17.82 -19.27 13.49
CA GLU A 117 18.00 -20.11 12.32
C GLU A 117 16.69 -20.88 12.15
N ILE A 118 15.85 -20.40 11.23
CA ILE A 118 14.76 -21.18 10.69
C ILE A 118 15.50 -22.36 10.08
N LYS A 119 15.54 -23.48 10.81
CA LYS A 119 15.87 -24.78 10.26
C LYS A 119 14.90 -24.95 9.11
N LYS A 120 15.36 -24.60 7.91
CA LYS A 120 14.66 -24.90 6.67
C LYS A 120 14.46 -26.40 6.73
N GLN A 121 13.27 -26.84 7.13
CA GLN A 121 12.83 -28.19 6.84
C GLN A 121 12.93 -28.26 5.32
N LYS A 122 13.97 -28.95 4.84
CA LYS A 122 14.02 -29.42 3.47
C LYS A 122 12.78 -30.29 3.33
N ILE A 123 11.73 -29.69 2.78
CA ILE A 123 10.68 -30.47 2.16
C ILE A 123 11.39 -31.08 0.95
N ASP A 124 11.83 -32.32 1.11
CA ASP A 124 12.30 -33.14 0.00
C ASP A 124 11.10 -33.31 -0.93
N MET A 125 10.95 -32.40 -1.89
CA MET A 125 10.04 -32.61 -3.00
C MET A 125 10.65 -33.76 -3.81
N GLU A 126 10.02 -34.93 -3.74
CA GLU A 126 10.29 -36.01 -4.68
C GLU A 126 10.20 -35.43 -6.10
N LYS A 127 11.33 -35.45 -6.81
CA LYS A 127 11.38 -35.01 -8.21
C LYS A 127 10.32 -35.82 -8.96
N PRO A 128 9.42 -35.19 -9.73
CA PRO A 128 8.51 -35.95 -10.58
C PRO A 128 9.35 -36.85 -11.49
N VAL A 129 9.14 -38.16 -11.36
CA VAL A 129 9.77 -39.17 -12.21
C VAL A 129 9.18 -38.99 -13.61
N PHE A 130 9.86 -38.21 -14.43
CA PHE A 130 9.56 -38.15 -15.85
C PHE A 130 9.84 -39.52 -16.45
N LYS A 131 8.81 -40.17 -17.01
CA LYS A 131 8.98 -41.39 -17.80
C LYS A 131 10.01 -41.09 -18.88
N SER A 132 11.13 -41.82 -18.85
CA SER A 132 12.19 -41.74 -19.84
C SER A 132 11.58 -41.90 -21.23
N PHE A 133 11.86 -40.95 -22.12
CA PHE A 133 11.52 -41.09 -23.52
C PHE A 133 12.16 -42.39 -24.06
N PRO A 134 11.44 -43.18 -24.88
CA PRO A 134 11.98 -44.39 -25.46
C PRO A 134 13.24 -44.03 -26.26
N ALA A 135 14.34 -44.72 -25.95
CA ALA A 135 15.60 -44.57 -26.66
C ALA A 135 15.37 -44.81 -28.15
N SER A 136 15.53 -43.77 -28.96
CA SER A 136 15.53 -43.91 -30.41
C SER A 136 16.68 -44.85 -30.78
N LYS A 137 16.36 -45.87 -31.59
CA LYS A 137 17.34 -46.81 -32.12
C LYS A 137 18.42 -46.02 -32.87
N PRO A 138 19.71 -46.37 -32.74
CA PRO A 138 20.76 -45.75 -33.51
C PRO A 138 20.55 -46.10 -34.98
N GLU A 139 20.12 -45.12 -35.78
CA GLU A 139 20.16 -45.23 -37.22
C GLU A 139 21.64 -45.32 -37.65
N THR A 140 21.93 -46.37 -38.40
CA THR A 140 23.22 -46.63 -39.03
C THR A 140 23.62 -45.43 -39.87
N VAL A 141 24.64 -44.71 -39.39
CA VAL A 141 25.25 -43.59 -40.09
C VAL A 141 25.95 -44.12 -41.34
N THR A 142 25.29 -43.96 -42.49
CA THR A 142 25.90 -44.10 -43.81
C THR A 142 27.01 -43.05 -43.92
N LYS A 143 28.25 -43.49 -44.16
CA LYS A 143 29.38 -42.59 -44.45
C LYS A 143 29.05 -41.75 -45.68
N VAL A 144 28.70 -40.49 -45.46
CA VAL A 144 28.58 -39.50 -46.53
C VAL A 144 29.97 -38.96 -46.81
N GLU A 145 30.40 -39.12 -48.06
CA GLU A 145 31.64 -38.63 -48.62
C GLU A 145 31.67 -37.10 -48.50
N TYR A 146 32.65 -36.57 -47.76
CA TYR A 146 32.76 -35.14 -47.50
C TYR A 146 33.23 -34.42 -48.77
N GLN A 147 32.30 -33.87 -49.54
CA GLN A 147 32.62 -32.84 -50.53
C GLN A 147 33.16 -31.60 -49.79
N THR A 148 34.25 -31.06 -50.33
CA THR A 148 35.08 -30.01 -49.74
C THR A 148 34.27 -28.80 -49.27
N ARG A 149 34.60 -28.31 -48.07
CA ARG A 149 33.94 -27.24 -47.28
C ARG A 149 33.70 -25.91 -48.02
N THR A 150 34.33 -25.71 -49.17
CA THR A 150 34.17 -24.55 -50.05
C THR A 150 32.92 -24.61 -50.93
N GLU A 151 32.43 -25.79 -51.32
CA GLU A 151 31.21 -25.94 -52.13
C GLU A 151 29.92 -25.89 -51.29
N TYR A 152 29.97 -26.35 -50.03
CA TYR A 152 28.81 -26.26 -49.13
C TYR A 152 28.44 -24.81 -48.75
N LYS A 153 29.41 -23.89 -48.69
CA LYS A 153 29.14 -22.47 -48.42
C LYS A 153 28.43 -21.79 -49.58
N THR A 154 28.82 -22.09 -50.81
CA THR A 154 28.18 -21.48 -52.00
C THR A 154 26.79 -22.05 -52.25
N LEU A 155 26.56 -23.36 -52.01
CA LEU A 155 25.24 -23.97 -52.17
C LEU A 155 24.22 -23.53 -51.09
N THR A 156 24.67 -23.37 -49.84
CA THR A 156 23.82 -22.85 -48.75
C THR A 156 23.54 -21.37 -48.91
N GLU A 157 24.50 -20.54 -49.32
CA GLU A 157 24.24 -19.14 -49.67
C GLU A 157 23.27 -19.01 -50.86
N TYR A 158 23.36 -19.87 -51.87
CA TYR A 158 22.45 -19.84 -53.02
C TYR A 158 21.03 -20.28 -52.63
N LYS A 159 20.87 -21.40 -51.92
CA LYS A 159 19.56 -21.84 -51.42
C LYS A 159 18.94 -20.85 -50.43
N THR A 160 19.77 -20.19 -49.60
CA THR A 160 19.28 -19.16 -48.67
C THR A 160 18.85 -17.90 -49.44
N LYS A 161 19.58 -17.48 -50.48
CA LYS A 161 19.14 -16.40 -51.39
C LYS A 161 17.86 -16.75 -52.15
N GLU A 162 17.69 -18.01 -52.56
CA GLU A 162 16.51 -18.47 -53.29
C GLU A 162 15.28 -18.58 -52.39
N ILE A 163 15.44 -19.06 -51.15
CA ILE A 163 14.39 -19.03 -50.13
C ILE A 163 14.05 -17.59 -49.74
N ILE A 164 15.06 -16.72 -49.56
CA ILE A 164 14.82 -15.28 -49.31
C ILE A 164 14.09 -14.63 -50.49
N ARG A 165 14.37 -15.04 -51.74
CA ARG A 165 13.67 -14.55 -52.93
C ARG A 165 12.24 -15.08 -53.03
N GLN A 166 11.98 -16.33 -52.66
CA GLN A 166 10.63 -16.91 -52.58
C GLN A 166 9.82 -16.33 -51.41
N VAL A 167 10.47 -15.97 -50.30
CA VAL A 167 9.84 -15.27 -49.16
C VAL A 167 9.72 -13.76 -49.42
N ALA A 168 10.52 -13.18 -50.32
CA ALA A 168 10.38 -11.79 -50.74
C ALA A 168 9.14 -11.54 -51.62
N GLU A 169 8.52 -12.60 -52.13
CA GLU A 169 7.26 -12.54 -52.88
C GLU A 169 6.08 -13.05 -52.04
N VAL A 170 6.08 -12.80 -50.73
CA VAL A 170 4.84 -12.89 -49.94
C VAL A 170 3.84 -11.92 -50.57
N PRO A 171 2.75 -12.40 -51.18
CA PRO A 171 1.81 -11.52 -51.85
C PRO A 171 1.28 -10.45 -50.90
N GLU A 172 1.11 -9.22 -51.40
CA GLU A 172 0.68 -8.07 -50.58
C GLU A 172 -0.61 -8.36 -49.77
N TRP A 173 -1.48 -9.25 -50.26
CA TRP A 173 -2.70 -9.65 -49.57
C TRP A 173 -2.45 -10.42 -48.25
N ILE A 174 -1.32 -11.14 -48.12
CA ILE A 174 -0.94 -11.81 -46.86
C ILE A 174 -0.57 -10.76 -45.82
N TRP A 175 0.20 -9.74 -46.19
CA TRP A 175 0.53 -8.63 -45.31
C TRP A 175 -0.71 -7.84 -44.89
N LEU A 176 -1.63 -7.62 -45.83
CA LEU A 176 -2.93 -6.99 -45.55
C LEU A 176 -3.75 -7.83 -44.57
N SER A 177 -3.76 -9.16 -44.72
CA SER A 177 -4.44 -10.08 -43.80
C SER A 177 -3.84 -10.06 -42.39
N ILE A 178 -2.50 -10.07 -42.28
CA ILE A 178 -1.80 -9.95 -40.99
C ILE A 178 -2.14 -8.61 -40.33
N ALA A 179 -2.09 -7.51 -41.08
CA ALA A 179 -2.43 -6.18 -40.57
C ALA A 179 -3.90 -6.09 -40.09
N LEU A 180 -4.84 -6.67 -40.83
CA LEU A 180 -6.26 -6.71 -40.46
C LEU A 180 -6.48 -7.51 -39.16
N ASN A 181 -5.84 -8.68 -39.03
CA ASN A 181 -5.94 -9.49 -37.81
C ASN A 181 -5.32 -8.78 -36.60
N ALA A 182 -4.17 -8.13 -36.78
CA ALA A 182 -3.55 -7.32 -35.73
C ALA A 182 -4.46 -6.16 -35.29
N ALA A 183 -5.11 -5.48 -36.25
CA ALA A 183 -6.06 -4.41 -35.96
C ALA A 183 -7.31 -4.92 -35.22
N LEU A 184 -7.83 -6.11 -35.57
CA LEU A 184 -8.94 -6.74 -34.86
C LEU A 184 -8.59 -7.11 -33.43
N ILE A 185 -7.43 -7.75 -33.20
CA ILE A 185 -6.95 -8.10 -31.86
C ILE A 185 -6.77 -6.83 -31.02
N PHE A 186 -6.17 -5.78 -31.60
CA PHE A 186 -6.01 -4.49 -30.95
C PHE A 186 -7.36 -3.82 -30.64
N GLY A 187 -8.33 -3.89 -31.56
CA GLY A 187 -9.69 -3.39 -31.35
C GLY A 187 -10.41 -4.10 -30.21
N VAL A 188 -10.35 -5.44 -30.16
CA VAL A 188 -10.91 -6.24 -29.05
C VAL A 188 -10.21 -5.88 -27.73
N TYR A 189 -8.88 -5.73 -27.74
CA TYR A 189 -8.11 -5.29 -26.59
C TYR A 189 -8.56 -3.89 -26.08
N LEU A 190 -8.75 -2.93 -26.98
CA LEU A 190 -9.24 -1.59 -26.63
C LEU A 190 -10.65 -1.62 -26.05
N VAL A 191 -11.58 -2.38 -26.64
CA VAL A 191 -12.95 -2.53 -26.11
C VAL A 191 -12.94 -3.20 -24.73
N TYR A 192 -12.12 -4.25 -24.55
CA TYR A 192 -11.95 -4.90 -23.25
C TYR A 192 -11.37 -3.93 -22.21
N HIS A 193 -10.32 -3.17 -22.56
CA HIS A 193 -9.70 -2.20 -21.67
C HIS A 193 -10.66 -1.06 -21.30
N HIS A 194 -11.40 -0.53 -22.29
CA HIS A 194 -12.39 0.51 -22.07
C HIS A 194 -13.56 0.02 -21.19
N LYS A 195 -14.05 -1.21 -21.40
CA LYS A 195 -15.07 -1.82 -20.54
C LYS A 195 -14.54 -2.07 -19.11
N LYS A 196 -13.27 -2.44 -18.98
CA LYS A 196 -12.60 -2.61 -17.68
C LYS A 196 -12.45 -1.28 -16.94
N GLU A 197 -12.06 -0.21 -17.63
CA GLU A 197 -11.93 1.13 -17.04
C GLU A 197 -13.28 1.74 -16.65
N THR A 198 -14.28 1.67 -17.54
CA THR A 198 -15.65 2.13 -17.24
C THR A 198 -16.27 1.33 -16.09
N GLY A 199 -16.02 0.02 -16.03
CA GLY A 199 -16.40 -0.81 -14.88
C GLY A 199 -15.79 -0.31 -13.58
N LYS A 200 -14.48 -0.01 -13.55
CA LYS A 200 -13.80 0.52 -12.36
C LYS A 200 -14.39 1.85 -11.88
N GLU A 201 -14.75 2.75 -12.79
CA GLU A 201 -15.37 4.02 -12.42
C GLU A 201 -16.78 3.83 -11.84
N VAL A 202 -17.59 2.96 -12.44
CA VAL A 202 -18.93 2.61 -11.92
C VAL A 202 -18.84 2.03 -10.52
N TYR A 203 -17.95 1.06 -10.29
CA TYR A 203 -17.73 0.52 -8.95
C TYR A 203 -17.15 1.56 -7.98
N GLY A 204 -16.25 2.43 -8.44
CA GLY A 204 -15.70 3.51 -7.64
C GLY A 204 -16.77 4.53 -7.19
N ASN A 205 -17.72 4.86 -8.06
CA ASN A 205 -18.87 5.71 -7.72
C ASN A 205 -19.84 5.00 -6.78
N TYR A 206 -20.10 3.71 -7.01
CA TYR A 206 -20.94 2.89 -6.15
C TYR A 206 -20.39 2.78 -4.73
N ILE A 207 -19.08 2.54 -4.58
CA ILE A 207 -18.44 2.48 -3.26
C ILE A 207 -18.45 3.85 -2.60
N ARG A 208 -18.18 4.94 -3.33
CA ARG A 208 -18.31 6.30 -2.80
C ARG A 208 -19.71 6.57 -2.25
N ALA A 209 -20.75 6.19 -2.98
CA ALA A 209 -22.14 6.35 -2.53
C ALA A 209 -22.41 5.56 -1.23
N LYS A 210 -21.91 4.32 -1.13
CA LYS A 210 -22.04 3.53 0.10
C LYS A 210 -21.25 4.09 1.27
N MET A 211 -20.03 4.59 1.04
CA MET A 211 -19.25 5.27 2.07
C MET A 211 -19.94 6.54 2.55
N MET A 212 -20.53 7.32 1.64
CA MET A 212 -21.34 8.49 2.00
C MET A 212 -22.55 8.08 2.85
N LEU A 213 -23.25 7.01 2.47
CA LEU A 213 -24.36 6.47 3.25
C LEU A 213 -23.91 5.98 4.62
N ALA A 214 -22.80 5.25 4.71
CA ALA A 214 -22.24 4.78 5.98
C ALA A 214 -21.87 5.95 6.90
N ASN A 215 -21.22 6.99 6.36
CA ASN A 215 -20.88 8.20 7.10
C ASN A 215 -22.13 8.94 7.58
N ALA A 216 -23.17 9.04 6.74
CA ALA A 216 -24.44 9.65 7.12
C ALA A 216 -25.12 8.87 8.26
N LEU A 217 -25.10 7.53 8.20
CA LEU A 217 -25.67 6.66 9.25
C LEU A 217 -24.87 6.72 10.55
N LYS A 218 -23.56 6.95 10.49
CA LYS A 218 -22.69 7.13 11.67
C LYS A 218 -22.86 8.47 12.36
N TYR A 219 -23.22 9.53 11.62
CA TYR A 219 -23.27 10.89 12.17
C TYR A 219 -24.31 11.02 13.29
N ASP A 220 -25.51 10.47 13.10
CA ASP A 220 -26.56 10.45 14.12
C ASP A 220 -27.51 9.25 13.95
N PRO A 221 -27.11 8.06 14.43
CA PRO A 221 -27.90 6.85 14.22
C PRO A 221 -29.26 6.88 14.92
N GLU A 222 -29.36 7.56 16.05
CA GLU A 222 -30.60 7.65 16.83
C GLU A 222 -31.63 8.53 16.12
N VAL A 223 -31.20 9.65 15.53
CA VAL A 223 -32.09 10.47 14.68
C VAL A 223 -32.55 9.68 13.45
N VAL A 224 -31.67 8.92 12.80
CA VAL A 224 -32.04 8.08 11.64
C VAL A 224 -33.11 7.06 12.04
N LYS A 225 -32.91 6.32 13.13
CA LYS A 225 -33.90 5.35 13.63
C LYS A 225 -35.22 6.02 13.99
N LYS A 226 -35.17 7.19 14.63
CA LYS A 226 -36.36 7.94 15.03
C LYS A 226 -37.16 8.45 13.83
N GLN A 227 -36.48 8.93 12.78
CA GLN A 227 -37.13 9.50 11.61
C GLN A 227 -37.67 8.46 10.63
N LEU A 228 -36.93 7.37 10.43
CA LEU A 228 -37.27 6.35 9.43
C LEU A 228 -38.00 5.14 10.02
N GLY A 229 -37.93 4.95 11.34
CA GLY A 229 -38.34 3.73 12.02
C GLY A 229 -37.30 2.60 11.90
N PRO A 230 -37.35 1.61 12.80
CA PRO A 230 -36.34 0.55 12.88
C PRO A 230 -36.26 -0.31 11.62
N ALA A 231 -37.41 -0.65 11.01
CA ALA A 231 -37.45 -1.46 9.79
C ALA A 231 -36.73 -0.80 8.61
N ARG A 232 -37.02 0.48 8.35
CA ARG A 232 -36.40 1.22 7.24
C ARG A 232 -34.93 1.52 7.50
N ALA A 233 -34.56 1.76 8.76
CA ALA A 233 -33.17 1.90 9.17
C ALA A 233 -32.37 0.60 8.91
N ALA A 234 -32.95 -0.56 9.22
CA ALA A 234 -32.34 -1.86 8.93
C ALA A 234 -32.23 -2.13 7.42
N GLU A 235 -33.18 -1.68 6.60
CA GLU A 235 -33.06 -1.73 5.14
C GLU A 235 -31.89 -0.89 4.62
N LEU A 236 -31.72 0.34 5.13
CA LEU A 236 -30.58 1.18 4.76
C LEU A 236 -29.24 0.54 5.16
N PHE A 237 -29.19 -0.09 6.34
CA PHE A 237 -28.02 -0.85 6.77
C PHE A 237 -27.70 -2.00 5.80
N LYS A 238 -28.71 -2.77 5.36
CA LYS A 238 -28.52 -3.87 4.37
C LYS A 238 -27.93 -3.38 3.04
N LEU A 239 -28.25 -2.16 2.61
CA LEU A 239 -27.67 -1.57 1.40
C LEU A 239 -26.16 -1.38 1.49
N LEU A 240 -25.59 -1.25 2.69
CA LEU A 240 -24.15 -1.07 2.88
C LEU A 240 -23.33 -2.35 2.66
N SER A 241 -23.98 -3.51 2.52
CA SER A 241 -23.28 -4.80 2.38
C SER A 241 -22.14 -4.74 1.35
N PRO A 242 -20.90 -5.11 1.72
CA PRO A 242 -19.77 -5.16 0.80
C PRO A 242 -19.81 -6.39 -0.12
N ALA A 243 -20.84 -7.24 -0.02
CA ALA A 243 -20.99 -8.42 -0.86
C ALA A 243 -20.90 -8.06 -2.35
N ASN A 244 -20.12 -8.84 -3.09
CA ASN A 244 -19.87 -8.70 -4.54
C ASN A 244 -19.07 -7.46 -4.96
N MET A 245 -18.40 -6.76 -4.05
CA MET A 245 -17.45 -5.72 -4.44
C MET A 245 -16.12 -6.33 -4.88
N PRO A 246 -15.54 -5.86 -6.01
CA PRO A 246 -14.19 -6.22 -6.38
C PRO A 246 -13.19 -5.78 -5.31
N GLU A 247 -12.27 -6.67 -4.96
CA GLU A 247 -11.24 -6.37 -3.95
C GLU A 247 -10.14 -5.44 -4.47
N ASP A 248 -10.03 -5.24 -5.79
CA ASP A 248 -8.94 -4.53 -6.47
C ASP A 248 -9.29 -3.09 -6.88
N ILE A 249 -10.23 -2.46 -6.18
CA ILE A 249 -10.61 -1.07 -6.42
C ILE A 249 -9.74 -0.14 -5.60
N SER A 250 -9.12 0.84 -6.25
CA SER A 250 -8.52 2.00 -5.60
C SER A 250 -9.36 3.24 -5.90
N ILE A 251 -9.64 4.03 -4.87
CA ILE A 251 -10.23 5.35 -5.04
C ILE A 251 -9.36 6.38 -4.34
N LYS A 252 -9.33 7.61 -4.87
CA LYS A 252 -8.72 8.72 -4.17
C LYS A 252 -9.66 9.15 -3.05
N LEU A 253 -9.23 8.99 -1.79
CA LEU A 253 -9.96 9.44 -0.62
C LEU A 253 -9.25 10.68 -0.06
N VAL A 254 -10.04 11.71 0.24
CA VAL A 254 -9.57 12.90 0.94
C VAL A 254 -10.15 12.84 2.35
N GLU A 255 -9.32 12.46 3.32
CA GLU A 255 -9.69 12.46 4.74
C GLU A 255 -8.82 13.50 5.46
N SER A 256 -9.43 14.39 6.26
CA SER A 256 -8.71 15.33 7.14
C SER A 256 -7.63 16.18 6.43
N ASN A 257 -7.94 16.73 5.24
CA ASN A 257 -7.02 17.49 4.38
C ASN A 257 -5.78 16.73 3.90
N ARG A 258 -5.77 15.39 3.99
CA ARG A 258 -4.79 14.52 3.35
C ARG A 258 -5.47 13.74 2.23
N ALA A 259 -5.01 13.94 1.00
CA ALA A 259 -5.34 13.06 -0.10
C ALA A 259 -4.51 11.80 0.05
N PHE A 260 -5.17 10.70 0.43
CA PHE A 260 -4.58 9.38 0.32
C PHE A 260 -4.95 8.85 -1.06
N THR A 261 -3.98 8.84 -1.96
CA THR A 261 -4.10 8.09 -3.21
C THR A 261 -3.86 6.61 -2.88
N ASP A 262 -4.61 5.72 -3.51
CA ASP A 262 -4.39 4.26 -3.44
C ASP A 262 -4.82 3.55 -2.14
N ILE A 263 -5.85 4.04 -1.45
CA ILE A 263 -6.51 3.23 -0.43
C ILE A 263 -7.58 2.33 -1.07
N ASN A 264 -7.53 1.04 -0.76
CA ASN A 264 -8.65 0.14 -0.98
C ASN A 264 -9.84 0.56 -0.11
N PRO A 265 -10.98 1.00 -0.69
CA PRO A 265 -12.12 1.47 0.09
C PRO A 265 -12.99 0.33 0.64
N VAL A 266 -12.86 -0.89 0.11
CA VAL A 266 -13.71 -2.03 0.51
C VAL A 266 -13.46 -2.42 1.98
N PRO A 267 -12.22 -2.58 2.46
CA PRO A 267 -11.98 -2.82 3.88
C PRO A 267 -12.48 -1.70 4.79
N ARG A 268 -12.43 -0.44 4.33
CA ARG A 268 -12.96 0.70 5.10
C ARG A 268 -14.46 0.63 5.25
N LEU A 269 -15.18 0.49 4.13
CA LEU A 269 -16.62 0.30 4.14
C LEU A 269 -17.02 -0.93 4.98
N THR A 270 -16.28 -2.03 4.87
CA THR A 270 -16.53 -3.25 5.66
C THR A 270 -16.36 -2.99 7.15
N ALA A 271 -15.29 -2.29 7.55
CA ALA A 271 -15.07 -1.88 8.93
C ALA A 271 -16.16 -0.93 9.45
N ASP A 272 -16.69 -0.06 8.59
CA ASP A 272 -17.80 0.83 8.91
C ASP A 272 -19.13 0.08 9.07
N VAL A 273 -19.39 -0.90 8.20
CA VAL A 273 -20.56 -1.80 8.30
C VAL A 273 -20.53 -2.60 9.59
N ILE A 274 -19.36 -3.09 9.98
CA ILE A 274 -19.15 -3.80 11.26
C ILE A 274 -19.55 -2.91 12.44
N GLU A 275 -19.13 -1.65 12.47
CA GLU A 275 -19.54 -0.69 13.52
C GLU A 275 -21.04 -0.38 13.49
N LEU A 276 -21.61 -0.21 12.30
CA LEU A 276 -23.03 0.05 12.14
C LEU A 276 -23.89 -1.16 12.50
N ALA A 277 -23.37 -2.38 12.42
CA ALA A 277 -24.11 -3.59 12.80
C ALA A 277 -24.52 -3.56 14.27
N GLU A 278 -23.63 -3.12 15.17
CA GLU A 278 -23.96 -2.96 16.60
C GLU A 278 -25.10 -1.96 16.83
N VAL A 279 -25.21 -0.96 15.95
CA VAL A 279 -26.20 0.10 16.07
C VAL A 279 -27.53 -0.32 15.46
N PHE A 280 -27.53 -0.92 14.28
CA PHE A 280 -28.74 -1.15 13.48
C PHE A 280 -29.33 -2.55 13.59
N LEU A 281 -28.61 -3.52 14.16
CA LEU A 281 -29.16 -4.83 14.50
C LEU A 281 -29.63 -4.82 15.96
N GLU A 282 -30.89 -5.17 16.19
CA GLU A 282 -31.51 -5.07 17.51
C GLU A 282 -31.10 -6.22 18.44
N ASN A 283 -30.90 -7.41 17.89
CA ASN A 283 -30.61 -8.61 18.67
C ASN A 283 -29.10 -8.78 18.88
N PRO A 284 -28.60 -8.79 20.13
CA PRO A 284 -27.18 -9.01 20.41
C PRO A 284 -26.61 -10.32 19.84
N LYS A 285 -27.43 -11.36 19.72
CA LYS A 285 -27.02 -12.62 19.09
C LYS A 285 -26.83 -12.47 17.58
N GLU A 286 -27.71 -11.71 16.93
CA GLU A 286 -27.61 -11.42 15.50
C GLU A 286 -26.37 -10.57 15.20
N VAL A 287 -26.05 -9.59 16.06
CA VAL A 287 -24.79 -8.84 15.98
C VAL A 287 -23.60 -9.81 16.08
N ALA A 288 -23.56 -10.68 17.08
CA ALA A 288 -22.45 -11.62 17.24
C ALA A 288 -22.30 -12.55 16.02
N GLU A 289 -23.40 -13.11 15.52
CA GLU A 289 -23.40 -13.96 14.32
C GLU A 289 -22.93 -13.22 13.07
N PHE A 290 -23.37 -11.96 12.90
CA PHE A 290 -22.93 -11.10 11.80
C PHE A 290 -21.43 -10.79 11.87
N ILE A 291 -20.89 -10.53 13.06
CA ILE A 291 -19.50 -10.09 13.26
C ILE A 291 -18.51 -11.26 13.18
N LYS A 292 -18.92 -12.47 13.56
CA LYS A 292 -18.06 -13.66 13.68
C LYS A 292 -17.19 -13.96 12.46
N PRO A 293 -17.68 -13.86 11.20
CA PRO A 293 -16.85 -14.10 10.00
C PRO A 293 -15.69 -13.10 9.85
N PHE A 294 -15.81 -11.91 10.44
CA PHE A 294 -14.82 -10.83 10.29
C PHE A 294 -13.68 -10.90 11.32
N LEU A 295 -13.79 -11.75 12.34
CA LEU A 295 -12.74 -11.95 13.36
C LEU A 295 -11.41 -12.46 12.80
N TYR A 296 -11.43 -13.08 11.61
CA TYR A 296 -10.24 -13.59 10.95
C TYR A 296 -10.04 -12.95 9.57
N HIS A 297 -10.64 -11.78 9.32
CA HIS A 297 -10.48 -11.07 8.07
C HIS A 297 -9.01 -10.73 7.77
N LYS A 298 -8.61 -10.72 6.50
CA LYS A 298 -7.22 -10.45 6.06
C LYS A 298 -6.76 -9.02 6.35
N ASP A 299 -7.69 -8.08 6.24
CA ASP A 299 -7.43 -6.67 6.54
C ASP A 299 -7.50 -6.43 8.05
N ASN A 300 -6.42 -5.85 8.59
CA ASN A 300 -6.22 -5.63 10.01
C ASN A 300 -7.24 -4.64 10.62
N ARG A 301 -7.73 -3.66 9.85
CA ARG A 301 -8.77 -2.71 10.31
C ARG A 301 -10.11 -3.40 10.48
N VAL A 302 -10.51 -4.19 9.47
CA VAL A 302 -11.74 -5.00 9.53
C VAL A 302 -11.68 -5.96 10.72
N ARG A 303 -10.56 -6.68 10.85
CA ARG A 303 -10.32 -7.61 11.96
C ARG A 303 -10.37 -6.90 13.32
N GLY A 304 -9.69 -5.77 13.48
CA GLY A 304 -9.68 -4.98 14.71
C GLY A 304 -11.07 -4.47 15.10
N ASN A 305 -11.83 -3.93 14.15
CA ASN A 305 -13.22 -3.50 14.41
C ASN A 305 -14.12 -4.67 14.82
N ALA A 306 -13.98 -5.83 14.17
CA ALA A 306 -14.73 -7.02 14.53
C ALA A 306 -14.43 -7.46 15.97
N VAL A 307 -13.14 -7.51 16.36
CA VAL A 307 -12.74 -7.88 17.72
C VAL A 307 -13.27 -6.89 18.76
N LYS A 308 -13.16 -5.57 18.49
CA LYS A 308 -13.68 -4.51 19.38
C LYS A 308 -15.16 -4.73 19.71
N ILE A 309 -15.98 -4.99 18.69
CA ILE A 309 -17.43 -5.16 18.86
C ILE A 309 -17.73 -6.51 19.49
N MET A 310 -17.09 -7.59 19.00
CA MET A 310 -17.27 -8.93 19.56
C MET A 310 -16.95 -8.97 21.05
N PHE A 311 -16.04 -8.13 21.55
CA PHE A 311 -15.73 -8.06 22.98
C PHE A 311 -16.95 -7.83 23.88
N LYS A 312 -17.95 -7.08 23.38
CA LYS A 312 -19.20 -6.80 24.10
C LYS A 312 -20.18 -7.98 24.10
N HIS A 313 -20.05 -8.92 23.16
CA HIS A 313 -20.98 -10.04 22.97
C HIS A 313 -20.39 -11.39 23.39
N ASP A 314 -19.11 -11.63 23.10
CA ASP A 314 -18.33 -12.79 23.50
C ASP A 314 -16.87 -12.36 23.77
N SER A 315 -16.66 -11.83 24.99
CA SER A 315 -15.34 -11.34 25.42
C SER A 315 -14.26 -12.43 25.42
N LYS A 316 -14.63 -13.69 25.66
CA LYS A 316 -13.69 -14.81 25.65
C LYS A 316 -13.16 -15.07 24.25
N LEU A 317 -14.05 -15.14 23.26
CA LEU A 317 -13.66 -15.30 21.86
C LEU A 317 -12.87 -14.07 21.37
N ALA A 318 -13.34 -12.86 21.67
CA ALA A 318 -12.65 -11.64 21.28
C ALA A 318 -11.23 -11.56 21.87
N LEU A 319 -11.06 -11.87 23.17
CA LEU A 319 -9.75 -11.89 23.82
C LEU A 319 -8.81 -12.93 23.21
N LYS A 320 -9.34 -14.10 22.82
CA LYS A 320 -8.54 -15.12 22.13
C LYS A 320 -7.96 -14.55 20.83
N VAL A 321 -8.82 -14.00 19.96
CA VAL A 321 -8.40 -13.41 18.67
C VAL A 321 -7.48 -12.21 18.88
N LEU A 322 -7.75 -11.38 19.88
CA LEU A 322 -6.90 -10.23 20.20
C LEU A 322 -5.49 -10.64 20.64
N LYS A 323 -5.36 -11.72 21.42
CA LYS A 323 -4.05 -12.28 21.79
C LYS A 323 -3.30 -12.85 20.59
N GLU A 324 -4.00 -13.48 19.65
CA GLU A 324 -3.42 -13.92 18.37
C GLU A 324 -2.94 -12.71 17.55
N MET A 325 -3.70 -11.61 17.49
CA MET A 325 -3.26 -10.38 16.84
C MET A 325 -2.03 -9.76 17.51
N ALA A 326 -2.00 -9.72 18.84
CA ALA A 326 -0.88 -9.16 19.60
C ALA A 326 0.41 -9.99 19.48
N SER A 327 0.28 -11.29 19.20
CA SER A 327 1.41 -12.23 19.07
C SER A 327 1.82 -12.49 17.61
N SER A 328 1.14 -11.87 16.64
CA SER A 328 1.46 -12.02 15.20
C SER A 328 2.82 -11.44 14.87
N ASP A 329 3.56 -12.03 13.92
CA ASP A 329 4.80 -11.42 13.40
C ASP A 329 4.53 -10.18 12.55
N ASP A 330 3.28 -9.99 12.07
CA ASP A 330 2.88 -8.79 11.35
C ASP A 330 2.74 -7.60 12.31
N ARG A 331 3.65 -6.63 12.16
CA ARG A 331 3.64 -5.35 12.87
C ARG A 331 2.30 -4.65 12.78
N TRP A 332 1.66 -4.62 11.62
CA TRP A 332 0.39 -3.90 11.44
C TRP A 332 -0.75 -4.55 12.23
N GLN A 333 -0.70 -5.88 12.36
CA GLN A 333 -1.64 -6.63 13.18
C GLN A 333 -1.43 -6.35 14.67
N LYS A 334 -0.17 -6.25 15.14
CA LYS A 334 0.14 -5.82 16.53
C LYS A 334 -0.33 -4.40 16.81
N ILE A 335 -0.10 -3.45 15.90
CA ILE A 335 -0.59 -2.06 16.03
C ILE A 335 -2.12 -2.03 16.09
N SER A 336 -2.80 -2.86 15.29
CA SER A 336 -4.25 -2.99 15.34
C SER A 336 -4.72 -3.59 16.67
N ALA A 337 -3.97 -4.53 17.26
CA ALA A 337 -4.25 -5.05 18.60
C ALA A 337 -4.09 -3.96 19.68
N VAL A 338 -3.05 -3.12 19.59
CA VAL A 338 -2.87 -1.95 20.47
C VAL A 338 -4.09 -1.03 20.40
N TRP A 339 -4.57 -0.72 19.19
CA TRP A 339 -5.75 0.12 19.01
C TRP A 339 -7.01 -0.52 19.64
N VAL A 340 -7.24 -1.82 19.44
CA VAL A 340 -8.37 -2.50 20.08
C VAL A 340 -8.25 -2.45 21.60
N CYS A 341 -7.06 -2.65 22.16
CA CYS A 341 -6.86 -2.55 23.61
C CYS A 341 -7.18 -1.15 24.16
N GLU A 342 -6.82 -0.10 23.42
CA GLU A 342 -7.18 1.29 23.74
C GLU A 342 -8.70 1.51 23.71
N GLN A 343 -9.40 0.98 22.70
CA GLN A 343 -10.84 1.17 22.56
C GLN A 343 -11.65 0.44 23.63
N VAL A 344 -11.21 -0.77 24.01
CA VAL A 344 -11.92 -1.63 24.97
C VAL A 344 -11.59 -1.25 26.41
N ALA A 345 -10.32 -0.96 26.72
CA ALA A 345 -9.85 -0.51 28.04
C ALA A 345 -10.30 -1.38 29.25
N SER A 346 -10.54 -2.67 29.05
CA SER A 346 -10.76 -3.65 30.12
C SER A 346 -9.45 -4.05 30.80
N HIS A 347 -9.52 -4.65 32.00
CA HIS A 347 -8.33 -5.14 32.72
C HIS A 347 -7.46 -6.08 31.87
N ASP A 348 -8.06 -7.04 31.18
CA ASP A 348 -7.34 -7.98 30.32
C ASP A 348 -6.65 -7.29 29.13
N THR A 349 -7.34 -6.32 28.52
CA THR A 349 -6.78 -5.56 27.40
C THR A 349 -5.70 -4.58 27.84
N LEU A 350 -5.77 -4.03 29.06
CA LEU A 350 -4.72 -3.18 29.62
C LEU A 350 -3.46 -3.99 29.93
N ASN A 351 -3.61 -5.21 30.46
CA ASN A 351 -2.48 -6.13 30.64
C ASN A 351 -1.81 -6.48 29.31
N LEU A 352 -2.61 -6.75 28.27
CA LEU A 352 -2.11 -6.99 26.91
C LEU A 352 -1.40 -5.76 26.32
N LEU A 353 -1.96 -4.57 26.53
CA LEU A 353 -1.36 -3.31 26.12
C LEU A 353 0.01 -3.11 26.80
N ALA A 354 0.13 -3.39 28.10
CA ALA A 354 1.39 -3.30 28.82
C ALA A 354 2.48 -4.22 28.24
N MET A 355 2.11 -5.46 27.87
CA MET A 355 3.01 -6.39 27.19
C MET A 355 3.45 -5.87 25.81
N LEU A 356 2.51 -5.34 25.01
CA LEU A 356 2.82 -4.74 23.71
C LEU A 356 3.71 -3.50 23.82
N GLY A 357 3.62 -2.74 24.92
CA GLY A 357 4.49 -1.61 25.21
C GLY A 357 5.96 -2.00 25.48
N ALA A 358 6.20 -3.27 25.82
CA ALA A 358 7.54 -3.85 25.95
C ALA A 358 8.02 -4.54 24.66
N SER A 359 7.28 -4.41 23.55
CA SER A 359 7.67 -4.95 22.25
C SER A 359 9.02 -4.38 21.79
N SER A 360 9.84 -5.24 21.19
CA SER A 360 11.07 -4.83 20.51
C SER A 360 10.79 -3.95 19.28
N ASP A 361 9.63 -4.14 18.62
CA ASP A 361 9.20 -3.29 17.50
C ASP A 361 8.87 -1.86 17.98
N ALA A 362 9.62 -0.87 17.49
CA ALA A 362 9.48 0.53 17.90
C ALA A 362 8.13 1.14 17.49
N GLY A 363 7.57 0.74 16.34
CA GLY A 363 6.26 1.21 15.91
C GLY A 363 5.15 0.77 16.85
N VAL A 364 5.18 -0.50 17.26
CA VAL A 364 4.24 -1.06 18.23
C VAL A 364 4.40 -0.38 19.59
N ALA A 365 5.63 -0.21 20.07
CA ALA A 365 5.91 0.44 21.35
C ALA A 365 5.43 1.91 21.36
N LEU A 366 5.64 2.66 20.27
CA LEU A 366 5.16 4.03 20.11
C LEU A 366 3.64 4.11 20.06
N ALA A 367 3.00 3.21 19.30
CA ALA A 367 1.54 3.12 19.26
C ALA A 367 0.98 2.86 20.67
N CYS A 368 1.60 1.94 21.43
CA CYS A 368 1.22 1.65 22.80
C CYS A 368 1.37 2.86 23.72
N ALA A 369 2.49 3.59 23.63
CA ALA A 369 2.71 4.81 24.41
C ALA A 369 1.67 5.89 24.11
N ALA A 370 1.28 6.05 22.85
CA ALA A 370 0.23 6.97 22.43
C ALA A 370 -1.15 6.56 23.00
N ALA A 371 -1.50 5.27 22.92
CA ALA A 371 -2.72 4.71 23.48
C ALA A 371 -2.80 4.95 25.00
N LEU A 372 -1.73 4.64 25.74
CA LEU A 372 -1.65 4.88 27.19
C LEU A 372 -1.78 6.37 27.55
N LYS A 373 -1.15 7.27 26.78
CA LYS A 373 -1.29 8.72 26.96
C LYS A 373 -2.75 9.17 26.79
N LYS A 374 -3.48 8.56 25.83
CA LYS A 374 -4.89 8.87 25.60
C LYS A 374 -5.80 8.33 26.70
N LEU A 375 -5.62 7.07 27.11
CA LEU A 375 -6.36 6.48 28.23
C LEU A 375 -6.22 7.31 29.52
N LYS A 376 -4.98 7.73 29.83
CA LYS A 376 -4.72 8.61 30.98
C LYS A 376 -5.46 9.95 30.90
N LYS A 377 -5.57 10.54 29.70
CA LYS A 377 -6.34 11.79 29.49
C LYS A 377 -7.84 11.57 29.66
N GLU A 378 -8.34 10.40 29.31
CA GLU A 378 -9.76 10.02 29.45
C GLU A 378 -10.12 9.55 30.88
N GLY A 379 -9.15 9.46 31.79
CA GLY A 379 -9.37 9.00 33.17
C GLY A 379 -9.63 7.50 33.29
N LYS A 380 -9.16 6.72 32.32
CA LYS A 380 -9.28 5.25 32.27
C LYS A 380 -8.02 4.56 32.75
#